data_AF-A0AAN9HP42-F1
#
_entry.id   AF-A0AAN9HP42-F1
#
_cell.length_a   1.000
_cell.length_b   1.000
_cell.length_c   1.000
_cell.angle_alpha   90.00
_cell.angle_beta   90.00
_cell.angle_gamma   90.00
#
_symmetry.space_group_name_H-M   'P 1'
#
loop_
_entity.id
_entity.type
_entity.pdbx_description
1 polymer ?
#
loop_
_entity_poly.entity_id
_entity_poly.type
_entity_poly.pdbx_seq_one_letter_code
_entity_poly.pdbx_strand_id
1 'polypeptide(L)'
;MEEIIKGDLVTRLQAVKEKSGKSYSQLAQETGLTNVYVAQLLRRQAQLKPHTAPKLRAALPDLPEELLLQMMKPPLRSYDPNLIQDPTVYRLNEAVMHFGESIKEIINEEFGDGIMSAIDFYCSVNKVKGVDGKDRVVVTLDGKYLPHTEQKSEDMVSISTLSNDIGMDENVCSIVNEGMNILNLETNGDKNMNGDVAAASSSSSTSQNPPPPPPPPPSPPKPHRPCPVGFGKLKKKKKKKQ
;
A
#
# COMPACT_ATOMS: atom_id res chain seq x y z
N MET A 1 14.26 16.03 32.24
CA MET A 1 13.29 15.01 31.81
C MET A 1 14.10 13.85 31.27
N GLU A 2 14.14 12.72 31.97
CA GLU A 2 14.75 11.51 31.43
C GLU A 2 14.00 11.12 30.15
N GLU A 3 14.75 10.87 29.08
CA GLU A 3 14.20 10.36 27.84
C GLU A 3 13.76 8.91 28.06
N ILE A 4 12.45 8.68 28.14
CA ILE A 4 11.94 7.33 28.36
C ILE A 4 12.19 6.50 27.10
N ILE A 5 13.04 5.49 27.22
CA ILE A 5 13.40 4.58 26.12
C ILE A 5 12.14 3.86 25.63
N LYS A 6 11.96 3.78 24.30
CA LYS A 6 10.77 3.16 23.67
C LYS A 6 10.48 1.76 24.21
N GLY A 7 11.53 0.96 24.45
CA GLY A 7 11.42 -0.38 25.01
C GLY A 7 10.70 -0.38 26.36
N ASP A 8 11.13 0.48 27.29
CA ASP A 8 10.53 0.58 28.63
C ASP A 8 9.07 1.04 28.56
N LEU A 9 8.76 2.01 27.70
CA LEU A 9 7.37 2.42 27.47
C LEU A 9 6.50 1.26 26.99
N VAL A 10 6.99 0.49 26.01
CA VAL A 10 6.26 -0.65 25.47
C VAL A 10 6.07 -1.73 26.54
N THR A 11 7.10 -2.06 27.31
CA THR A 11 7.01 -3.03 28.42
C THR A 11 5.92 -2.62 29.42
N ARG A 12 5.91 -1.35 29.84
CA ARG A 12 4.91 -0.83 30.78
C ARG A 12 3.49 -0.85 30.19
N LEU A 13 3.34 -0.52 28.91
CA LEU A 13 2.05 -0.59 28.21
C LEU A 13 1.53 -2.04 28.07
N GLN A 14 2.41 -2.98 27.76
CA GLN A 14 2.06 -4.41 27.68
C GLN A 14 1.62 -4.94 29.05
N ALA A 15 2.31 -4.57 30.13
CA ALA A 15 1.94 -4.95 31.49
C ALA A 15 0.52 -4.47 31.88
N VAL A 16 0.14 -3.25 31.49
CA VAL A 16 -1.25 -2.74 31.71
C VAL A 16 -2.27 -3.61 30.98
N LYS A 17 -2.01 -3.94 29.71
CA LYS A 17 -2.90 -4.80 28.91
C LYS A 17 -2.97 -6.22 29.48
N GLU A 18 -1.86 -6.80 29.92
CA GLU A 18 -1.81 -8.12 30.56
C GLU A 18 -2.61 -8.14 31.86
N LYS A 19 -2.42 -7.15 32.73
CA LYS A 19 -3.18 -7.00 33.99
C LYS A 19 -4.68 -6.87 33.76
N SER A 20 -5.09 -6.22 32.66
CA SER A 20 -6.52 -6.11 32.31
C SER A 20 -7.19 -7.44 31.94
N GLY A 21 -6.42 -8.46 31.57
CA GLY A 21 -6.94 -9.74 31.08
C GLY A 21 -7.61 -9.67 29.69
N LYS A 22 -7.67 -8.50 29.06
CA LYS A 22 -8.35 -8.31 27.77
C LYS A 22 -7.47 -8.70 26.59
N SER A 23 -8.08 -9.30 25.58
CA SER A 23 -7.49 -9.51 24.25
C SER A 23 -7.48 -8.21 23.43
N TYR A 24 -6.62 -8.15 22.41
CA TYR A 24 -6.62 -7.03 21.46
C TYR A 24 -7.95 -6.89 20.72
N SER A 25 -8.66 -7.99 20.46
CA SER A 25 -9.99 -7.96 19.83
C SER A 25 -11.08 -7.40 20.74
N GLN A 26 -11.03 -7.65 22.06
CA GLN A 26 -11.95 -7.02 23.01
C GLN A 26 -11.68 -5.50 23.10
N LEU A 27 -10.41 -5.10 23.21
CA LEU A 27 -10.03 -3.69 23.22
C LEU A 27 -10.41 -2.97 21.92
N ALA A 28 -10.30 -3.66 20.78
CA ALA A 28 -10.76 -3.16 19.49
C ALA A 28 -12.26 -2.86 19.49
N GLN A 29 -13.09 -3.78 20.01
CA GLN A 29 -14.53 -3.59 20.13
C GLN A 29 -14.88 -2.39 21.03
N GLU A 30 -14.20 -2.25 22.17
CA GLU A 30 -14.46 -1.16 23.13
C GLU A 30 -14.02 0.21 22.60
N THR A 31 -12.94 0.27 21.80
CA THR A 31 -12.41 1.51 21.27
C THR A 31 -12.98 1.90 19.90
N GLY A 32 -13.48 0.93 19.13
CA GLY A 32 -13.87 1.11 17.73
C GLY A 32 -12.68 1.15 16.75
N LEU A 33 -11.51 0.67 17.17
CA LEU A 33 -10.31 0.55 16.35
C LEU A 33 -10.14 -0.89 15.84
N THR A 34 -9.28 -1.13 14.86
CA THR A 34 -8.91 -2.52 14.51
C THR A 34 -8.02 -3.12 15.60
N ASN A 35 -8.03 -4.45 15.74
CA ASN A 35 -7.22 -5.13 16.75
C ASN A 35 -5.71 -4.96 16.53
N VAL A 36 -5.26 -4.93 15.28
CA VAL A 36 -3.86 -4.62 14.97
C VAL A 36 -3.55 -3.17 15.33
N TYR A 37 -4.42 -2.21 15.04
CA TYR A 37 -4.15 -0.81 15.40
C TYR A 37 -4.04 -0.63 16.92
N VAL A 38 -4.90 -1.27 17.72
CA VAL A 38 -4.76 -1.28 19.19
C VAL A 38 -3.41 -1.88 19.61
N ALA A 39 -2.98 -2.98 19.00
CA ALA A 39 -1.67 -3.56 19.27
C ALA A 39 -0.52 -2.60 18.91
N GLN A 40 -0.61 -1.90 17.76
CA GLN A 40 0.37 -0.91 17.32
C GLN A 40 0.44 0.30 18.27
N LEU A 41 -0.69 0.71 18.86
CA LEU A 41 -0.71 1.74 19.91
C LEU A 41 0.10 1.31 21.13
N LEU A 42 -0.16 0.09 21.65
CA LEU A 42 0.54 -0.47 22.82
C LEU A 42 2.00 -0.85 22.52
N ARG A 43 2.39 -0.97 21.24
CA ARG A 43 3.77 -1.18 20.77
C ARG A 43 4.50 0.10 20.38
N ARG A 44 3.89 1.28 20.58
CA ARG A 44 4.43 2.60 20.17
C ARG A 44 4.86 2.63 18.70
N GLN A 45 3.98 2.15 17.83
CA GLN A 45 4.11 2.20 16.36
C GLN A 45 2.99 3.02 15.71
N ALA A 46 1.90 3.27 16.43
CA ALA A 46 0.82 4.16 16.05
C ALA A 46 0.65 5.28 17.07
N GLN A 47 0.07 6.40 16.62
CA GLN A 47 -0.28 7.53 17.45
C GLN A 47 -1.74 7.41 17.89
N LEU A 48 -2.01 7.53 19.19
CA LEU A 48 -3.36 7.65 19.70
C LEU A 48 -3.92 9.03 19.37
N LYS A 49 -5.07 9.08 18.71
CA LYS A 49 -5.73 10.35 18.41
C LYS A 49 -6.56 10.84 19.61
N PRO A 50 -6.66 12.17 19.85
CA PRO A 50 -7.35 12.73 21.01
C PRO A 50 -8.79 12.25 21.18
N HIS A 51 -9.54 12.10 20.09
CA HIS A 51 -10.95 11.68 20.14
C HIS A 51 -11.13 10.22 20.59
N THR A 52 -10.12 9.35 20.44
CA THR A 52 -10.19 7.94 20.85
C THR A 52 -9.60 7.71 22.25
N ALA A 53 -8.83 8.66 22.77
CA ALA A 53 -8.19 8.54 24.07
C ALA A 53 -9.17 8.25 25.24
N PRO A 54 -10.36 8.89 25.32
CA PRO A 54 -11.34 8.57 26.37
C PRO A 54 -11.82 7.13 26.31
N LYS A 55 -12.04 6.57 25.11
CA LYS A 55 -12.47 5.17 24.96
C LYS A 55 -11.37 4.20 25.36
N LEU A 56 -10.11 4.48 25.01
CA LEU A 56 -8.99 3.65 25.42
C LEU A 56 -8.80 3.67 26.94
N ARG A 57 -8.94 4.84 27.58
CA ARG A 57 -8.88 4.97 29.05
C ARG A 57 -10.03 4.20 29.72
N ALA A 58 -11.23 4.24 29.16
CA ALA A 58 -12.35 3.44 29.65
C ALA A 58 -12.09 1.93 29.49
N ALA A 59 -11.45 1.52 28.40
CA ALA A 59 -11.12 0.13 28.12
C ALA A 59 -9.97 -0.40 29.01
N LEU A 60 -9.03 0.47 29.38
CA LEU A 60 -7.87 0.19 30.23
C LEU A 60 -7.83 1.22 31.40
N PRO A 61 -8.67 1.05 32.43
CA PRO A 61 -8.79 2.03 33.52
C PRO A 61 -7.51 2.19 34.35
N ASP A 62 -6.67 1.15 34.37
CA ASP A 62 -5.38 1.15 35.06
C ASP A 62 -4.24 1.78 34.23
N LEU A 63 -4.52 2.28 33.02
CA LEU A 63 -3.51 2.92 32.16
C LEU A 63 -3.08 4.27 32.77
N PRO A 64 -1.81 4.43 33.19
CA PRO A 64 -1.33 5.69 33.75
C PRO A 64 -1.44 6.83 32.76
N GLU A 65 -1.81 8.02 33.25
CA GLU A 65 -2.00 9.21 32.42
C GLU A 65 -0.71 9.57 31.66
N GLU A 66 0.46 9.38 32.27
CA GLU A 66 1.71 9.69 31.57
C GLU A 66 1.93 8.78 30.37
N LEU A 67 1.59 7.49 30.46
CA LEU A 67 1.70 6.57 29.32
C LEU A 67 0.71 6.93 28.21
N LEU A 68 -0.52 7.30 28.57
CA LEU A 68 -1.53 7.77 27.61
C LEU A 68 -1.04 9.01 26.84
N LEU A 69 -0.47 9.99 27.55
CA LEU A 69 0.11 11.19 26.93
C LEU A 69 1.28 10.84 25.99
N GLN A 70 2.12 9.86 26.35
CA GLN A 70 3.16 9.37 25.44
C GLN A 70 2.54 8.69 24.20
N MET A 71 1.46 7.94 24.34
CA MET A 71 0.75 7.32 23.20
C MET A 71 0.22 8.35 22.20
N MET A 72 -0.15 9.55 22.67
CA MET A 72 -0.66 10.64 21.83
C MET A 72 0.42 11.40 21.05
N LYS A 73 1.71 11.21 21.38
CA LYS A 73 2.81 11.79 20.60
C LYS A 73 3.12 10.93 19.36
N PRO A 74 3.47 11.52 18.20
CA PRO A 74 3.95 10.77 17.05
C PRO A 74 5.12 9.85 17.46
N PRO A 75 5.03 8.53 17.19
CA PRO A 75 6.11 7.61 17.53
C PRO A 75 7.22 7.64 16.49
N LEU A 76 8.46 7.44 16.93
CA LEU A 76 9.50 6.92 16.06
C LEU A 76 9.20 5.42 15.81
N ARG A 77 8.72 5.11 14.61
CA ARG A 77 8.40 3.75 14.21
C ARG A 77 9.68 2.97 13.96
N SER A 78 9.75 1.75 14.49
CA SER A 78 10.92 0.88 14.39
C SER A 78 10.54 -0.53 14.82
N TYR A 79 11.20 -1.55 14.31
CA TYR A 79 10.98 -2.94 14.70
C TYR A 79 12.32 -3.59 15.01
N ASP A 80 12.29 -4.72 15.72
CA ASP A 80 13.48 -5.54 15.95
C ASP A 80 13.92 -6.18 14.61
N PRO A 81 15.14 -5.94 14.12
CA PRO A 81 15.63 -6.57 12.90
C PRO A 81 15.62 -8.11 12.96
N ASN A 82 15.76 -8.69 14.15
CA ASN A 82 15.72 -10.14 14.35
C ASN A 82 14.30 -10.71 14.38
N LEU A 83 13.26 -9.87 14.32
CA LEU A 83 11.86 -10.30 14.34
C LEU A 83 11.54 -11.30 13.22
N ILE A 84 12.24 -11.20 12.08
CA ILE A 84 12.06 -12.12 10.95
C ILE A 84 12.47 -13.56 11.27
N GLN A 85 13.24 -13.79 12.35
CA GLN A 85 13.60 -15.13 12.82
C GLN A 85 12.44 -15.82 13.56
N ASP A 86 11.44 -15.06 14.02
CA ASP A 86 10.23 -15.64 14.61
C ASP A 86 9.44 -16.39 13.53
N PRO A 87 9.08 -17.68 13.74
CA PRO A 87 8.37 -18.46 12.74
C PRO A 87 7.02 -17.86 12.30
N THR A 88 6.30 -17.17 13.20
CA THR A 88 5.00 -16.57 12.85
C THR A 88 5.17 -15.40 11.88
N VAL A 89 6.16 -14.55 12.14
CA VAL A 89 6.49 -13.40 11.28
C VAL A 89 7.14 -13.86 9.98
N TYR A 90 8.04 -14.85 10.04
CA TYR A 90 8.68 -15.42 8.87
C TYR A 90 7.66 -15.95 7.85
N ARG A 91 6.62 -16.66 8.30
CA ARG A 91 5.59 -17.20 7.40
C ARG A 91 4.75 -16.11 6.73
N LEU A 92 4.52 -14.99 7.41
CA LEU A 92 3.85 -13.84 6.79
C LEU A 92 4.73 -13.23 5.69
N ASN A 93 6.04 -13.09 5.94
CA ASN A 93 7.00 -12.63 4.95
C ASN A 93 7.12 -13.59 3.76
N GLU A 94 7.22 -14.90 4.02
CA GLU A 94 7.27 -15.94 2.99
C GLU A 94 6.02 -15.90 2.10
N ALA A 95 4.83 -15.74 2.68
CA ALA A 95 3.60 -15.58 1.91
C ALA A 95 3.64 -14.33 1.01
N VAL A 96 4.08 -13.18 1.54
CA VAL A 96 4.22 -11.95 0.72
C VAL A 96 5.21 -12.15 -0.42
N MET A 97 6.35 -12.81 -0.17
CA MET A 97 7.36 -13.04 -1.20
C MET A 97 6.89 -14.05 -2.27
N HIS A 98 6.19 -15.12 -1.89
CA HIS A 98 5.68 -16.10 -2.84
C HIS A 98 4.52 -15.56 -3.69
N PHE A 99 3.61 -14.77 -3.10
CA PHE A 99 2.46 -14.22 -3.82
C PHE A 99 2.73 -12.84 -4.42
N GLY A 100 3.91 -12.25 -4.20
CA GLY A 100 4.19 -10.85 -4.50
C GLY A 100 4.02 -10.48 -5.97
N GLU A 101 4.58 -11.30 -6.88
CA GLU A 101 4.44 -11.07 -8.32
C GLU A 101 2.99 -11.17 -8.77
N SER A 102 2.26 -12.22 -8.37
CA SER A 102 0.86 -12.40 -8.72
C SER A 102 -0.04 -11.28 -8.16
N ILE A 103 0.18 -10.86 -6.91
CA ILE A 103 -0.58 -9.74 -6.30
C ILE A 103 -0.28 -8.44 -7.06
N LYS A 104 0.99 -8.19 -7.42
CA LYS A 104 1.39 -7.01 -8.21
C LYS A 104 0.69 -7.00 -9.57
N GLU A 105 0.69 -8.13 -10.27
CA GLU A 105 0.02 -8.28 -11.57
C GLU A 105 -1.48 -8.01 -11.46
N ILE A 106 -2.17 -8.62 -10.50
CA ILE A 106 -3.61 -8.40 -10.28
C ILE A 106 -3.90 -6.93 -9.96
N ILE A 107 -3.09 -6.28 -9.11
CA ILE A 107 -3.25 -4.85 -8.83
C ILE A 107 -3.10 -4.03 -10.12
N ASN A 108 -2.12 -4.34 -10.96
CA ASN A 108 -1.91 -3.64 -12.21
C ASN A 108 -3.04 -3.88 -13.22
N GLU A 109 -3.59 -5.09 -13.29
CA GLU A 109 -4.74 -5.43 -14.15
C GLU A 109 -6.01 -4.69 -13.72
N GLU A 110 -6.28 -4.61 -12.42
CA GLU A 110 -7.52 -4.05 -11.89
C GLU A 110 -7.47 -2.53 -11.68
N PHE A 111 -6.30 -1.97 -11.34
CA PHE A 111 -6.15 -0.56 -10.95
C PHE A 111 -5.21 0.25 -11.85
N GLY A 112 -4.28 -0.41 -12.55
CA GLY A 112 -3.22 0.22 -13.36
C GLY A 112 -1.90 0.38 -12.61
N ASP A 113 -0.95 1.14 -13.19
CA ASP A 113 0.37 1.35 -12.60
C ASP A 113 0.33 2.19 -11.32
N GLY A 114 0.60 1.55 -10.18
CA GLY A 114 0.57 2.18 -8.86
C GLY A 114 0.91 1.21 -7.73
N ILE A 115 0.58 1.62 -6.50
CA ILE A 115 0.84 0.84 -5.29
C ILE A 115 -0.36 0.85 -4.32
N MET A 116 -0.44 -0.19 -3.48
CA MET A 116 -1.28 -0.17 -2.29
C MET A 116 -0.53 0.57 -1.15
N SER A 117 -1.10 1.64 -0.62
CA SER A 117 -0.49 2.43 0.46
C SER A 117 -0.38 1.63 1.76
N ALA A 118 0.73 1.82 2.49
CA ALA A 118 0.91 1.34 3.86
C ALA A 118 0.68 2.44 4.93
N ILE A 119 0.17 3.62 4.52
CA ILE A 119 -0.11 4.76 5.40
C ILE A 119 -1.61 4.97 5.56
N ASP A 120 -2.32 5.16 4.44
CA ASP A 120 -3.79 5.10 4.40
C ASP A 120 -4.18 3.63 4.28
N PHE A 121 -4.11 2.95 5.42
CA PHE A 121 -4.08 1.50 5.51
C PHE A 121 -4.75 0.99 6.78
N TYR A 122 -5.58 -0.04 6.62
CA TYR A 122 -6.22 -0.78 7.68
C TYR A 122 -5.69 -2.21 7.71
N CYS A 123 -5.47 -2.71 8.92
CA CYS A 123 -5.04 -4.09 9.14
C CYS A 123 -5.85 -4.71 10.27
N SER A 124 -6.26 -5.97 10.09
CA SER A 124 -6.92 -6.76 11.12
C SER A 124 -6.55 -8.24 11.01
N VAL A 125 -6.62 -8.94 12.15
CA VAL A 125 -6.38 -10.39 12.22
C VAL A 125 -7.59 -11.06 12.84
N ASN A 126 -8.21 -11.99 12.14
CA ASN A 126 -9.39 -12.71 12.60
C ASN A 126 -9.20 -14.22 12.58
N LYS A 127 -9.83 -14.89 13.54
CA LYS A 127 -9.94 -16.35 13.59
C LYS A 127 -11.24 -16.76 12.91
N VAL A 128 -11.17 -17.64 11.92
CA VAL A 128 -12.33 -18.21 11.23
C VAL A 128 -12.23 -19.73 11.19
N LYS A 129 -13.36 -20.40 10.90
CA LYS A 129 -13.38 -21.85 10.66
C LYS A 129 -13.32 -22.13 9.17
N GLY A 130 -12.36 -22.97 8.76
CA GLY A 130 -12.27 -23.50 7.41
C GLY A 130 -13.40 -24.48 7.10
N VAL A 131 -13.55 -24.82 5.81
CA VAL A 131 -14.50 -25.85 5.36
C VAL A 131 -14.22 -27.23 5.97
N ASP A 132 -12.97 -27.47 6.36
CA ASP A 132 -12.49 -28.66 7.07
C ASP A 132 -12.69 -28.59 8.59
N GLY A 133 -13.35 -27.54 9.10
CA GLY A 133 -13.59 -27.31 10.53
C GLY A 133 -12.37 -26.83 11.31
N LYS A 134 -11.20 -26.70 10.68
CA LYS A 134 -9.96 -26.26 11.33
C LYS A 134 -9.95 -24.74 11.48
N ASP A 135 -9.19 -24.28 12.47
CA ASP A 135 -8.96 -22.85 12.67
C ASP A 135 -8.09 -22.28 11.54
N ARG A 136 -8.52 -21.16 10.99
CA ARG A 136 -7.76 -20.38 10.02
C ARG A 136 -7.56 -18.97 10.53
N VAL A 137 -6.38 -18.41 10.24
CA VAL A 137 -6.05 -17.02 10.50
C VAL A 137 -6.30 -16.24 9.21
N VAL A 138 -7.15 -15.22 9.29
CA VAL A 138 -7.41 -14.28 8.20
C VAL A 138 -6.71 -12.98 8.55
N VAL A 139 -5.76 -12.59 7.71
CA VAL A 139 -5.13 -11.27 7.76
C VAL A 139 -5.76 -10.43 6.66
N THR A 140 -6.38 -9.32 7.03
CA THR A 140 -6.93 -8.36 6.06
C THR A 140 -5.98 -7.17 5.97
N LEU A 141 -5.53 -6.88 4.75
CA LEU A 141 -4.72 -5.72 4.40
C LEU A 141 -5.56 -4.88 3.44
N ASP A 142 -6.00 -3.71 3.88
CA ASP A 142 -6.89 -2.82 3.13
C ASP A 142 -6.22 -1.46 3.01
N GLY A 143 -5.61 -1.20 1.86
CA GLY A 143 -4.83 0.00 1.60
C GLY A 143 -5.38 0.80 0.43
N LYS A 144 -5.30 2.12 0.56
CA LYS A 144 -5.64 3.02 -0.54
C LYS A 144 -4.71 2.81 -1.73
N TYR A 145 -5.28 2.69 -2.93
CA TYR A 145 -4.51 2.67 -4.17
C TYR A 145 -3.96 4.07 -4.50
N LEU A 146 -2.68 4.12 -4.88
CA LEU A 146 -1.96 5.33 -5.28
C LEU A 146 -1.36 5.13 -6.67
N PRO A 147 -1.90 5.78 -7.72
CA PRO A 147 -1.36 5.66 -9.08
C PRO A 147 -0.02 6.40 -9.20
N HIS A 148 0.86 5.90 -10.06
CA HIS A 148 2.02 6.68 -10.50
C HIS A 148 1.55 7.86 -11.35
N THR A 149 2.12 9.03 -11.08
CA THR A 149 1.82 10.25 -11.84
C THR A 149 2.89 10.45 -12.90
N GLU A 150 2.47 10.68 -14.15
CA GLU A 150 3.37 11.13 -15.21
C GLU A 150 3.95 12.49 -14.83
N GLN A 151 5.27 12.59 -14.77
CA GLN A 151 5.96 13.78 -14.30
C GLN A 151 6.08 14.83 -15.41
N LYS A 152 5.02 15.62 -15.59
CA LYS A 152 5.04 16.75 -16.51
C LYS A 152 5.63 17.99 -15.85
N SER A 153 6.60 18.62 -16.50
CA SER A 153 7.27 19.81 -15.95
C SER A 153 6.30 20.98 -15.69
N GLU A 154 5.22 21.09 -16.48
CA GLU A 154 4.16 22.08 -16.29
C GLU A 154 3.36 21.88 -15.01
N ASP A 155 3.22 20.64 -14.53
CA ASP A 155 2.54 20.30 -13.27
C ASP A 155 3.47 20.45 -12.04
N MET A 156 4.78 20.66 -12.28
CA MET A 156 5.76 20.83 -11.21
C MET A 156 5.72 22.27 -10.67
N VAL A 157 4.88 22.48 -9.66
CA VAL A 157 4.65 23.80 -9.03
C VAL A 157 5.95 24.51 -8.63
N SER A 158 6.94 23.78 -8.12
CA SER A 158 8.23 24.36 -7.73
C SER A 158 9.04 24.96 -8.89
N ILE A 159 8.83 24.51 -10.13
CA ILE A 159 9.44 25.12 -11.32
C ILE A 159 8.65 26.36 -11.74
N SER A 160 7.32 26.28 -11.76
CA SER A 160 6.44 27.39 -12.20
C SER A 160 6.59 28.67 -11.36
N THR A 161 6.88 28.53 -10.06
CA THR A 161 7.07 29.70 -9.18
C THR A 161 8.38 30.44 -9.47
N LEU A 162 9.43 29.74 -9.89
CA LEU A 162 10.72 30.38 -10.24
C LEU A 162 10.59 31.24 -11.50
N SER A 163 9.72 30.86 -12.43
CA SER A 163 9.42 31.62 -13.65
C SER A 163 8.64 32.91 -13.38
N ASN A 164 7.89 32.96 -12.28
CA ASN A 164 7.08 34.13 -11.92
C ASN A 164 7.84 35.12 -11.02
N ASP A 165 8.79 34.63 -10.20
CA ASP A 165 9.60 35.48 -9.31
C ASP A 165 10.86 36.05 -9.99
N ILE A 166 11.36 35.37 -11.02
CA ILE A 166 12.39 35.91 -11.91
C ILE A 166 11.62 36.42 -13.12
N GLY A 167 11.45 37.75 -13.26
CA GLY A 167 10.89 38.34 -14.47
C GLY A 167 11.75 37.99 -15.68
N MET A 168 11.51 36.81 -16.26
CA MET A 168 12.21 36.31 -17.43
C MET A 168 11.46 36.82 -18.65
N ASP A 169 12.09 37.76 -19.35
CA ASP A 169 11.75 38.15 -20.71
C ASP A 169 11.48 36.91 -21.58
N GLU A 170 10.50 37.04 -22.48
CA GLU A 170 9.94 35.98 -23.35
C GLU A 170 10.95 35.18 -24.20
N ASN A 171 12.25 35.50 -24.14
CA ASN A 171 13.32 34.88 -24.93
C ASN A 171 13.94 33.60 -24.36
N VAL A 172 13.64 33.19 -23.11
CA VAL A 172 14.21 31.94 -22.56
C VAL A 172 13.33 30.73 -22.88
N CYS A 173 12.02 30.92 -23.03
CA CYS A 173 11.08 29.84 -23.34
C CYS A 173 11.27 29.28 -24.78
N SER A 174 11.72 30.13 -25.73
CA SER A 174 12.03 29.70 -27.10
C SER A 174 13.24 28.76 -27.17
N ILE A 175 14.28 28.98 -26.36
CA ILE A 175 15.52 28.18 -26.37
C ILE A 175 15.26 26.74 -25.91
N VAL A 176 14.38 26.54 -24.94
CA VAL A 176 14.02 25.19 -24.45
C VAL A 176 13.20 24.43 -25.49
N ASN A 177 12.30 25.12 -26.20
CA ASN A 177 11.47 24.52 -27.25
C ASN A 177 12.24 24.26 -28.56
N GLU A 178 13.22 25.09 -28.92
CA GLU A 178 14.09 24.84 -30.09
C GLU A 178 15.05 23.67 -29.86
N GLY A 179 15.62 23.53 -28.65
CA GLY A 179 16.48 22.39 -28.33
C GLY A 179 15.77 21.03 -28.38
N MET A 180 14.47 21.01 -28.06
CA MET A 180 13.66 19.78 -28.06
C MET A 180 13.18 19.38 -29.47
N ASN A 181 13.11 20.32 -30.42
CA ASN A 181 12.83 20.04 -31.83
C ASN A 181 14.07 19.56 -32.61
N ILE A 182 15.29 19.99 -32.23
CA ILE A 182 16.53 19.56 -32.89
C ILE A 182 16.80 18.06 -32.65
N LEU A 183 16.50 17.54 -31.45
CA LEU A 183 16.66 16.11 -31.14
C LEU A 183 15.67 15.18 -31.88
N ASN A 184 14.54 15.69 -32.37
CA ASN A 184 13.55 14.91 -33.13
C ASN A 184 13.82 14.89 -34.64
N LEU A 185 14.72 15.73 -35.15
CA LEU A 185 15.08 15.79 -36.57
C LEU A 185 16.29 14.90 -36.92
N GLU A 186 17.17 14.58 -35.97
CA GLU A 186 18.37 13.75 -36.22
C GLU A 186 18.09 12.24 -36.31
N THR A 187 16.88 11.76 -35.97
CA THR A 187 16.56 10.33 -36.04
C THR A 187 15.86 9.88 -37.32
N ASN A 188 15.70 10.74 -38.34
CA ASN A 188 14.92 10.42 -39.55
C ASN A 188 15.61 10.70 -40.91
N GLY A 189 16.93 10.85 -40.95
CA GLY A 189 17.67 11.00 -42.21
C GLY A 189 18.89 10.09 -42.30
N ASP A 190 18.77 8.96 -42.98
CA ASP A 190 19.66 8.57 -44.08
C ASP A 190 19.46 7.11 -44.49
N LYS A 191 18.76 6.94 -45.62
CA LYS A 191 18.83 5.75 -46.46
C LYS A 191 19.75 6.05 -47.65
N ASN A 192 20.75 5.19 -47.80
CA ASN A 192 21.32 4.71 -49.07
C ASN A 192 22.47 5.52 -49.72
N MET A 193 23.66 4.91 -49.82
CA MET A 193 24.49 4.78 -51.05
C MET A 193 25.79 3.97 -50.76
N ASN A 194 26.14 3.09 -51.69
CA ASN A 194 27.29 2.16 -51.70
C ASN A 194 28.66 2.85 -51.91
N GLY A 195 29.74 2.20 -51.44
CA GLY A 195 31.12 2.45 -51.88
C GLY A 195 32.18 1.66 -51.10
N ASP A 196 32.92 0.80 -51.80
CA ASP A 196 33.92 -0.17 -51.33
C ASP A 196 35.09 0.39 -50.51
N VAL A 197 35.58 -0.31 -49.48
CA VAL A 197 37.00 -0.71 -49.30
C VAL A 197 37.18 -1.85 -48.28
N ALA A 198 38.30 -2.57 -48.42
CA ALA A 198 38.61 -3.91 -47.95
C ALA A 198 39.09 -4.10 -46.50
N ALA A 199 39.05 -5.38 -46.10
CA ALA A 199 39.95 -6.11 -45.19
C ALA A 199 39.94 -5.79 -43.67
N ALA A 200 39.45 -6.73 -42.87
CA ALA A 200 40.28 -7.60 -42.02
C ALA A 200 39.43 -8.60 -41.23
N SER A 201 39.99 -9.79 -41.08
CA SER A 201 39.53 -10.97 -40.36
C SER A 201 39.14 -10.74 -38.89
N SER A 202 38.01 -11.29 -38.46
CA SER A 202 37.92 -12.08 -37.20
C SER A 202 36.58 -12.80 -37.08
N SER A 203 36.66 -14.01 -36.55
CA SER A 203 35.61 -15.02 -36.33
C SER A 203 34.53 -14.61 -35.32
N SER A 204 33.24 -14.82 -35.62
CA SER A 204 32.24 -15.16 -34.59
C SER A 204 30.93 -15.72 -35.20
N SER A 205 30.31 -16.58 -34.42
CA SER A 205 29.18 -17.48 -34.71
C SER A 205 27.88 -16.81 -35.16
N THR A 206 27.25 -17.38 -36.18
CA THR A 206 25.89 -17.08 -36.65
C THR A 206 24.86 -17.43 -35.56
N SER A 207 24.25 -16.42 -34.94
CA SER A 207 23.02 -16.56 -34.16
C SER A 207 21.91 -15.83 -34.91
N GLN A 208 21.03 -16.59 -35.57
CA GLN A 208 19.82 -16.07 -36.19
C GLN A 208 18.77 -15.89 -35.09
N ASN A 209 18.23 -14.68 -34.92
CA ASN A 209 17.12 -14.42 -34.00
C ASN A 209 15.87 -15.20 -34.46
N PRO A 210 15.15 -15.87 -33.55
CA PRO A 210 13.91 -16.55 -33.90
C PRO A 210 12.78 -15.55 -34.23
N PRO A 211 11.81 -15.94 -35.08
CA PRO A 211 10.69 -15.07 -35.45
C PRO A 211 9.77 -14.77 -34.26
N PRO A 212 9.04 -13.64 -34.28
CA PRO A 212 8.15 -13.24 -33.20
C PRO A 212 6.96 -14.21 -33.04
N PRO A 213 6.43 -14.38 -31.82
CA PRO A 213 5.31 -15.27 -31.55
C PRO A 213 3.99 -14.77 -32.18
N PRO A 214 3.06 -15.69 -32.51
CA PRO A 214 1.76 -15.33 -33.07
C PRO A 214 0.88 -14.59 -32.05
N PRO A 215 -0.08 -13.76 -32.51
CA PRO A 215 -0.97 -13.01 -31.63
C PRO A 215 -1.91 -13.92 -30.82
N PRO A 216 -2.32 -13.49 -29.61
CA PRO A 216 -3.19 -14.27 -28.75
C PRO A 216 -4.61 -14.44 -29.33
N PRO A 217 -5.30 -15.55 -29.01
CA PRO A 217 -6.67 -15.79 -29.45
C PRO A 217 -7.67 -14.80 -28.82
N PRO A 218 -8.80 -14.51 -29.50
CA PRO A 218 -9.80 -13.58 -29.00
C PRO A 218 -10.46 -14.09 -27.71
N SER A 219 -10.74 -13.16 -26.78
CA SER A 219 -11.34 -13.46 -25.48
C SER A 219 -12.77 -14.01 -25.61
N PRO A 220 -13.18 -14.96 -24.74
CA PRO A 220 -14.54 -15.48 -24.75
C PRO A 220 -15.58 -14.41 -24.36
N PRO A 221 -16.83 -14.51 -24.85
CA PRO A 221 -17.88 -13.54 -24.56
C PRO A 221 -18.23 -13.54 -23.06
N LYS A 222 -18.41 -12.33 -22.51
CA LYS A 222 -18.77 -12.13 -21.09
C LYS A 222 -20.12 -12.78 -20.76
N PRO A 223 -20.26 -13.46 -19.61
CA PRO A 223 -21.53 -14.06 -19.21
C PRO A 223 -22.59 -12.99 -18.92
N HIS A 224 -23.82 -13.24 -19.39
CA HIS A 224 -24.98 -12.39 -19.13
C HIS A 224 -25.26 -12.30 -17.63
N ARG A 225 -25.30 -11.07 -17.12
CA ARG A 225 -25.66 -10.78 -15.73
C ARG A 225 -27.18 -10.99 -15.55
N PRO A 226 -27.66 -11.86 -14.63
CA PRO A 226 -29.09 -12.02 -14.40
C PRO A 226 -29.71 -10.80 -13.72
N CYS A 227 -30.91 -10.43 -14.15
CA CYS A 227 -31.69 -9.30 -13.61
C CYS A 227 -32.08 -9.54 -12.12
N PRO A 228 -32.15 -8.48 -11.29
CA PRO A 228 -32.53 -8.61 -9.89
C PRO A 228 -34.02 -8.91 -9.72
N VAL A 229 -34.35 -10.03 -9.08
CA VAL A 229 -35.71 -10.40 -8.68
C VAL A 229 -36.08 -9.61 -7.42
N GLY A 230 -37.19 -8.87 -7.47
CA GLY A 230 -37.65 -8.00 -6.39
C GLY A 230 -38.08 -8.77 -5.13
N PHE A 231 -37.56 -8.35 -3.97
CA PHE A 231 -37.97 -8.84 -2.67
C PHE A 231 -39.36 -8.31 -2.29
N GLY A 232 -40.35 -9.21 -2.20
CA GLY A 232 -41.68 -8.93 -1.65
C GLY A 232 -41.63 -8.65 -0.14
N LYS A 233 -42.29 -7.57 0.28
CA LYS A 233 -42.43 -7.15 1.69
C LYS A 233 -43.21 -8.18 2.51
N LEU A 234 -42.57 -8.79 3.52
CA LEU A 234 -43.24 -9.54 4.58
C LEU A 234 -43.98 -8.58 5.53
N LYS A 235 -45.32 -8.61 5.55
CA LYS A 235 -46.15 -7.91 6.54
C LYS A 235 -46.12 -8.67 7.88
N LYS A 236 -45.58 -8.04 8.94
CA LYS A 236 -45.71 -8.50 10.33
C LYS A 236 -47.16 -8.34 10.82
N LYS A 237 -47.85 -9.45 11.12
CA LYS A 237 -49.10 -9.46 11.89
C LYS A 237 -48.81 -9.15 13.37
N LYS A 238 -49.33 -8.04 13.90
CA LYS A 238 -49.41 -7.79 15.35
C LYS A 238 -50.49 -8.70 15.95
N LYS A 239 -50.10 -9.59 16.87
CA LYS A 239 -51.03 -10.29 17.79
C LYS A 239 -51.46 -9.31 18.88
N LYS A 240 -52.77 -9.16 19.06
CA LYS A 240 -53.42 -8.52 20.23
C LYS A 240 -54.40 -9.57 20.79
N LYS A 241 -54.20 -9.99 22.04
CA LYS A 241 -55.14 -10.68 22.93
C LYS A 241 -54.74 -10.22 24.34
N GLN A 242 -55.55 -9.41 25.03
CA GLN A 242 -56.73 -9.81 25.82
C GLN A 242 -56.38 -10.94 26.78
#